data_AF-A0A3D2XLW4-F1
#
_entry.id   AF-A0A3D2XLW4-F1
#
_cell.length_a   1.000
_cell.length_b   1.000
_cell.length_c   1.000
_cell.angle_alpha   90.00
_cell.angle_beta   90.00
_cell.angle_gamma   90.00
#
_symmetry.space_group_name_H-M   'P 1'
#
loop_
_entity.id
_entity.type
_entity.pdbx_description
1 polymer ?
#
loop_
_entity_poly.entity_id
_entity_poly.type
_entity_poly.pdbx_seq_one_letter_code
_entity_poly.pdbx_strand_id
1 'polypeptide(L)'
;MIKKIAYLCMVALIFPLYVYAQTFNKNAFLKDYSEDLIITTQVRGERNKAILRGTEAKKNREFVLQNYNGIQPSIYPAWDNGFWPSKKPASVNNIKIQTSGLDELVNWGEINNFHIIHHCLFFPNKYFPKWFSNTKYSKKELEKLMEIYIDEVLNSNNNKDKVDVFNLINEIFAMNKSGHYRISGNGKENCKWMDMGFE
;
A
#
# COMPACT_ATOMS: atom_id res chain seq x y z
N MET A 1 9.03 -60.11 22.47
CA MET A 1 9.99 -59.04 22.12
C MET A 1 9.35 -57.93 21.28
N ILE A 2 8.56 -58.25 20.26
CA ILE A 2 7.91 -57.27 19.34
C ILE A 2 6.97 -56.27 20.06
N LYS A 3 6.22 -56.69 21.08
CA LYS A 3 5.33 -55.80 21.86
C LYS A 3 6.03 -54.69 22.65
N LYS A 4 7.30 -54.89 23.06
CA LYS A 4 8.08 -53.87 23.79
C LYS A 4 8.65 -52.78 22.85
N ILE A 5 8.91 -53.14 21.59
CA ILE A 5 9.39 -52.21 20.55
C ILE A 5 8.24 -51.28 20.11
N ALA A 6 7.03 -51.83 19.96
CA ALA A 6 5.85 -51.03 19.61
C ALA A 6 5.52 -49.94 20.67
N TYR A 7 5.75 -50.23 21.95
CA TYR A 7 5.55 -49.24 23.03
C TYR A 7 6.62 -48.14 23.03
N LEU A 8 7.87 -48.46 22.70
CA LEU A 8 8.94 -47.46 22.57
C LEU A 8 8.69 -46.50 21.40
N CYS A 9 8.20 -47.00 20.27
CA CYS A 9 7.82 -46.16 19.13
C CYS A 9 6.61 -45.25 19.44
N MET A 10 5.66 -45.72 20.27
CA MET A 10 4.50 -44.92 20.65
C MET A 10 4.88 -43.79 21.61
N VAL A 11 5.82 -44.00 22.54
CA VAL A 11 6.31 -42.95 23.45
C VAL A 11 7.16 -41.91 22.72
N ALA A 12 7.91 -42.30 21.68
CA ALA A 12 8.65 -41.37 20.83
C ALA A 12 7.75 -40.51 19.90
N LEU A 13 6.50 -40.93 19.66
CA LEU A 13 5.50 -40.15 18.91
C LEU A 13 4.68 -39.20 19.81
N ILE A 14 4.85 -39.29 21.13
CA ILE A 14 4.36 -38.31 22.11
C ILE A 14 5.53 -37.40 22.51
N PHE A 15 6.42 -37.06 21.57
CA PHE A 15 7.04 -35.75 21.67
C PHE A 15 5.88 -34.76 21.59
N PRO A 16 5.58 -33.99 22.65
CA PRO A 16 4.69 -32.87 22.49
C PRO A 16 5.27 -32.08 21.32
N LEU A 17 4.48 -31.92 20.26
CA LEU A 17 4.59 -30.77 19.40
C LEU A 17 4.43 -29.59 20.35
N TYR A 18 5.53 -29.18 20.98
CA TYR A 18 5.66 -27.90 21.64
C TYR A 18 5.53 -26.93 20.48
N VAL A 19 4.28 -26.56 20.20
CA VAL A 19 3.99 -25.30 19.56
C VAL A 19 4.66 -24.29 20.50
N TYR A 20 5.86 -23.86 20.13
CA TYR A 20 6.55 -22.74 20.77
C TYR A 20 5.72 -21.50 20.45
N ALA A 21 4.56 -21.39 21.10
CA ALA A 21 3.81 -20.16 21.11
C ALA A 21 4.67 -19.17 21.90
N GLN A 22 5.08 -18.08 21.26
CA GLN A 22 5.80 -17.02 21.93
C GLN A 22 4.99 -16.56 23.15
N THR A 23 5.58 -16.60 24.34
CA THR A 23 4.90 -16.19 25.57
C THR A 23 4.55 -14.71 25.51
N PHE A 24 3.28 -14.36 25.72
CA PHE A 24 2.84 -12.97 25.73
C PHE A 24 3.53 -12.17 26.86
N ASN A 25 4.23 -11.12 26.47
CA ASN A 25 4.87 -10.14 27.34
C ASN A 25 4.18 -8.77 27.21
N LYS A 26 3.47 -8.36 28.25
CA LYS A 26 2.76 -7.06 28.30
C LYS A 26 3.65 -5.83 28.12
N ASN A 27 4.96 -5.95 28.28
CA ASN A 27 5.93 -4.87 28.14
C ASN A 27 6.62 -4.85 26.76
N ALA A 28 6.40 -5.87 25.92
CA ALA A 28 6.94 -5.92 24.57
C ALA A 28 6.05 -5.15 23.59
N PHE A 29 6.64 -4.61 22.54
CA PHE A 29 5.93 -3.95 21.45
C PHE A 29 5.52 -4.95 20.38
N LEU A 30 4.58 -4.56 19.52
CA LEU A 30 4.01 -5.48 18.53
C LEU A 30 5.06 -6.10 17.60
N LYS A 31 6.01 -5.31 17.09
CA LYS A 31 7.12 -5.80 16.25
C LYS A 31 8.09 -6.76 16.96
N ASP A 32 8.11 -6.81 18.29
CA ASP A 32 8.97 -7.75 19.02
C ASP A 32 8.46 -9.20 18.91
N TYR A 33 7.22 -9.37 18.44
CA TYR A 33 6.61 -10.67 18.11
C TYR A 33 6.69 -11.02 16.63
N SER A 34 7.39 -10.19 15.84
CA SER A 34 7.31 -10.29 14.39
C SER A 34 8.14 -11.43 13.81
N GLU A 35 9.24 -11.82 14.46
CA GLU A 35 10.24 -12.73 13.88
C GLU A 35 10.61 -12.26 12.46
N ASP A 36 10.20 -12.99 11.43
CA ASP A 36 10.42 -12.65 10.01
C ASP A 36 9.23 -11.91 9.36
N LEU A 37 8.11 -11.73 10.07
CA LEU A 37 6.91 -11.05 9.55
C LEU A 37 7.09 -9.53 9.55
N ILE A 38 6.68 -8.87 8.47
CA ILE A 38 6.60 -7.41 8.45
C ILE A 38 5.27 -6.98 9.07
N ILE A 39 5.33 -6.30 10.21
CA ILE A 39 4.19 -5.68 10.87
C ILE A 39 4.16 -4.21 10.46
N THR A 40 3.20 -3.88 9.62
CA THR A 40 3.06 -2.53 9.04
C THR A 40 1.89 -1.75 9.61
N THR A 41 1.96 -0.42 9.44
CA THR A 41 0.85 0.49 9.72
C THR A 41 0.71 1.53 8.63
N GLN A 42 -0.52 1.98 8.39
CA GLN A 42 -0.78 3.06 7.47
C GLN A 42 -0.34 4.39 8.07
N VAL A 43 0.44 5.17 7.30
CA VAL A 43 0.93 6.48 7.73
C VAL A 43 0.61 7.58 6.73
N ARG A 44 0.53 8.82 7.23
CA ARG A 44 0.29 10.05 6.44
C ARG A 44 1.25 11.14 6.89
N GLY A 45 1.57 12.06 5.99
CA GLY A 45 2.43 13.21 6.28
C GLY A 45 1.74 14.30 7.09
N GLU A 46 0.44 14.51 6.89
CA GLU A 46 -0.32 15.61 7.50
C GLU A 46 -1.74 15.20 7.98
N ARG A 47 -2.36 16.06 8.80
CA ARG A 47 -3.64 15.91 9.55
C ARG A 47 -3.50 15.26 10.94
N ASN A 48 -4.61 15.21 11.70
CA ASN A 48 -4.64 14.74 13.10
C ASN A 48 -4.13 13.30 13.33
N LYS A 49 -3.99 12.47 12.28
CA LYS A 49 -3.48 11.10 12.37
C LYS A 49 -2.13 10.90 11.67
N ALA A 50 -1.46 11.98 11.27
CA ALA A 50 -0.18 11.90 10.60
C ALA A 50 0.99 11.67 11.56
N ILE A 51 2.15 11.35 10.99
CA ILE A 51 3.41 11.13 11.71
C ILE A 51 4.43 12.26 11.52
N LEU A 52 4.28 13.11 10.49
CA LEU A 52 5.24 14.17 10.19
C LEU A 52 4.77 15.53 10.73
N ARG A 53 3.50 15.89 10.48
CA ARG A 53 2.92 17.19 10.84
C ARG A 53 1.52 17.05 11.45
N GLY A 54 1.16 17.93 12.38
CA GLY A 54 -0.13 17.96 13.07
C GLY A 54 0.00 17.88 14.59
N THR A 55 -1.11 18.08 15.30
CA THR A 55 -1.12 18.14 16.78
C THR A 55 -0.70 16.83 17.44
N GLU A 56 -1.15 15.68 16.90
CA GLU A 56 -0.82 14.35 17.43
C GLU A 56 0.44 13.74 16.77
N ALA A 57 1.12 14.45 15.86
CA ALA A 57 2.14 13.85 15.02
C ALA A 57 3.32 13.26 15.80
N LYS A 58 3.76 13.94 16.86
CA LYS A 58 4.83 13.43 17.74
C LYS A 58 4.43 12.09 18.38
N LYS A 59 3.27 12.04 19.01
CA LYS A 59 2.74 10.84 19.67
C LYS A 59 2.53 9.69 18.68
N ASN A 60 1.94 9.97 17.52
CA ASN A 60 1.73 8.95 16.48
C ASN A 60 3.06 8.40 15.97
N ARG A 61 4.04 9.27 15.71
CA ARG A 61 5.38 8.86 15.28
C ARG A 61 6.08 7.99 16.31
N GLU A 62 6.04 8.37 17.59
CA GLU A 62 6.61 7.59 18.68
C GLU A 62 5.95 6.20 18.79
N PHE A 63 4.62 6.16 18.71
CA PHE A 63 3.86 4.92 18.70
C PHE A 63 4.23 4.02 17.51
N VAL A 64 4.39 4.61 16.32
CA VAL A 64 4.78 3.89 15.10
C VAL A 64 6.18 3.29 15.24
N LEU A 65 7.16 4.09 15.68
CA LEU A 65 8.54 3.65 15.88
C LEU A 65 8.67 2.50 16.89
N GLN A 66 7.85 2.52 17.93
CA GLN A 66 7.85 1.47 18.95
C GLN A 66 7.25 0.16 18.44
N ASN A 67 6.14 0.22 17.68
CA ASN A 67 5.31 -0.96 17.43
C ASN A 67 5.48 -1.62 16.06
N TYR A 68 6.05 -0.94 15.08
CA TYR A 68 6.08 -1.42 13.69
C TYR A 68 7.50 -1.48 13.13
N ASN A 69 7.73 -2.41 12.20
CA ASN A 69 8.96 -2.54 11.41
C ASN A 69 8.71 -2.23 9.92
N GLY A 70 7.51 -1.77 9.57
CA GLY A 70 7.21 -1.24 8.26
C GLY A 70 6.06 -0.25 8.26
N ILE A 71 5.89 0.43 7.14
CA ILE A 71 4.85 1.44 6.91
C ILE A 71 4.18 1.26 5.57
N GLN A 72 2.92 1.69 5.51
CA GLN A 72 2.17 1.86 4.29
C GLN A 72 1.86 3.35 4.08
N PRO A 73 2.67 4.08 3.28
CA PRO A 73 2.38 5.46 2.92
C PRO A 73 1.01 5.57 2.25
N SER A 74 0.13 6.41 2.81
CA SER A 74 -1.21 6.62 2.30
C SER A 74 -1.31 7.91 1.51
N ILE A 75 -0.97 7.85 0.23
CA ILE A 75 -1.10 8.95 -0.73
C ILE A 75 -2.06 8.49 -1.84
N TYR A 76 -3.11 9.29 -2.08
CA TYR A 76 -4.11 8.96 -3.10
C TYR A 76 -3.98 9.92 -4.29
N PRO A 77 -4.43 9.55 -5.50
CA PRO A 77 -4.32 10.43 -6.66
C PRO A 77 -4.86 11.85 -6.43
N ALA A 78 -5.98 12.03 -5.73
CA ALA A 78 -6.62 13.35 -5.54
C ALA A 78 -6.50 13.97 -4.14
N TRP A 79 -5.95 13.28 -3.14
CA TRP A 79 -6.01 13.69 -1.73
C TRP A 79 -4.64 13.67 -1.07
N ASP A 80 -4.48 14.47 -0.01
CA ASP A 80 -3.32 14.44 0.90
C ASP A 80 -1.97 14.62 0.16
N ASN A 81 -1.81 15.75 -0.53
CA ASN A 81 -0.68 16.00 -1.46
C ASN A 81 -0.56 14.90 -2.52
N GLY A 82 -1.72 14.55 -3.08
CA GLY A 82 -1.90 13.45 -4.01
C GLY A 82 -1.18 13.63 -5.34
N PHE A 83 -1.02 12.52 -6.05
CA PHE A 83 -0.22 12.44 -7.25
C PHE A 83 -0.71 13.27 -8.43
N TRP A 84 -2.03 13.45 -8.57
CA TRP A 84 -2.63 14.03 -9.77
C TRP A 84 -2.94 15.51 -9.58
N PRO A 85 -2.74 16.33 -10.63
CA PRO A 85 -3.01 17.76 -10.52
C PRO A 85 -4.50 18.01 -10.28
N SER A 86 -4.80 19.00 -9.43
CA SER A 86 -6.19 19.37 -9.10
C SER A 86 -6.96 19.89 -10.32
N LYS A 87 -6.27 20.50 -11.29
CA LYS A 87 -6.81 20.99 -12.56
C LYS A 87 -6.38 20.07 -13.71
N LYS A 88 -7.29 19.92 -14.69
CA LYS A 88 -7.02 19.18 -15.92
C LYS A 88 -5.89 19.87 -16.71
N PRO A 89 -4.83 19.15 -17.11
CA PRO A 89 -3.83 19.69 -18.02
C PRO A 89 -4.41 19.89 -19.43
N ALA A 90 -3.82 20.79 -20.22
CA ALA A 90 -4.27 21.06 -21.60
C ALA A 90 -4.23 19.81 -22.51
N SER A 91 -3.30 18.89 -22.23
CA SER A 91 -3.15 17.60 -22.90
C SER A 91 -2.48 16.59 -21.96
N VAL A 92 -2.51 15.30 -22.33
CA VAL A 92 -1.79 14.23 -21.59
C VAL A 92 -0.29 14.53 -21.48
N ASN A 93 0.33 15.09 -22.52
CA ASN A 93 1.77 15.41 -22.50
C ASN A 93 2.13 16.51 -21.49
N ASN A 94 1.16 17.27 -21.00
CA ASN A 94 1.38 18.36 -20.05
C ASN A 94 1.00 17.97 -18.61
N ILE A 95 0.67 16.70 -18.35
CA ILE A 95 0.41 16.25 -16.98
C ILE A 95 1.70 16.35 -16.16
N LYS A 96 1.56 16.76 -14.90
CA LYS A 96 2.64 16.79 -13.93
C LYS A 96 2.22 15.99 -12.72
N ILE A 97 2.87 14.85 -12.54
CA ILE A 97 2.66 13.98 -11.37
C ILE A 97 3.41 14.60 -10.19
N GLN A 98 2.79 14.61 -9.01
CA GLN A 98 3.37 15.15 -7.78
C GLN A 98 3.72 14.02 -6.83
N THR A 99 5.00 13.81 -6.56
CA THR A 99 5.47 12.70 -5.72
C THR A 99 5.93 13.12 -4.34
N SER A 100 6.05 14.44 -4.08
CA SER A 100 6.63 14.96 -2.84
C SER A 100 5.98 14.42 -1.57
N GLY A 101 4.67 14.19 -1.58
CA GLY A 101 3.96 13.58 -0.45
C GLY A 101 4.37 12.13 -0.18
N LEU A 102 4.62 11.34 -1.23
CA LEU A 102 5.14 9.98 -1.12
C LEU A 102 6.63 10.00 -0.73
N ASP A 103 7.43 10.80 -1.44
CA ASP A 103 8.89 10.88 -1.28
C ASP A 103 9.27 11.21 0.17
N GLU A 104 8.51 12.10 0.81
CA GLU A 104 8.73 12.46 2.21
C GLU A 104 8.49 11.29 3.18
N LEU A 105 7.42 10.51 2.97
CA LEU A 105 7.11 9.34 3.80
C LEU A 105 8.08 8.18 3.54
N VAL A 106 8.48 7.98 2.28
CA VAL A 106 9.51 7.00 1.89
C VAL A 106 10.83 7.34 2.58
N ASN A 107 11.29 8.58 2.47
CA ASN A 107 12.54 9.01 3.11
C ASN A 107 12.47 8.88 4.64
N TRP A 108 11.31 9.16 5.25
CA TRP A 108 11.14 8.90 6.68
C TRP A 108 11.23 7.41 7.02
N GLY A 109 10.63 6.53 6.21
CA GLY A 109 10.75 5.07 6.39
C GLY A 109 12.19 4.59 6.29
N GLU A 110 12.91 5.02 5.26
CA GLU A 110 14.33 4.70 5.03
C GLU A 110 15.21 5.08 6.22
N ILE A 111 15.08 6.32 6.72
CA ILE A 111 15.86 6.82 7.87
C ILE A 111 15.63 5.95 9.13
N ASN A 112 14.46 5.33 9.26
CA ASN A 112 14.10 4.50 10.40
C ASN A 112 14.20 2.99 10.12
N ASN A 113 14.81 2.60 8.99
CA ASN A 113 15.00 1.21 8.58
C ASN A 113 13.68 0.42 8.58
N PHE A 114 12.65 1.01 7.99
CA PHE A 114 11.33 0.39 7.84
C PHE A 114 11.15 -0.20 6.47
N HIS A 115 10.46 -1.34 6.40
CA HIS A 115 9.91 -1.81 5.12
C HIS A 115 8.77 -0.90 4.65
N ILE A 116 8.77 -0.53 3.38
CA ILE A 116 7.81 0.41 2.80
C ILE A 116 6.93 -0.32 1.79
N ILE A 117 5.63 -0.37 2.11
CA ILE A 117 4.60 -0.97 1.26
C ILE A 117 3.74 0.16 0.69
N HIS A 118 3.91 0.51 -0.58
CA HIS A 118 3.09 1.53 -1.21
C HIS A 118 1.65 1.05 -1.44
N HIS A 119 0.68 1.91 -1.15
CA HIS A 119 -0.74 1.71 -1.49
C HIS A 119 -1.31 3.00 -2.08
N CYS A 120 -1.60 3.08 -3.37
CA CYS A 120 -1.50 2.14 -4.51
C CYS A 120 -1.45 3.02 -5.79
N LEU A 121 -1.21 2.49 -6.99
CA LEU A 121 -1.20 3.31 -8.22
C LEU A 121 -2.59 3.48 -8.83
N PHE A 122 -3.26 2.37 -9.17
CA PHE A 122 -4.52 2.38 -9.91
C PHE A 122 -5.71 2.06 -9.01
N PHE A 123 -6.77 2.85 -9.15
CA PHE A 123 -7.95 2.83 -8.28
C PHE A 123 -9.25 3.08 -9.06
N PRO A 124 -10.42 2.86 -8.43
CA PRO A 124 -11.69 3.41 -8.90
C PRO A 124 -11.67 4.94 -8.98
N ASN A 125 -12.57 5.50 -9.79
CA ASN A 125 -12.63 6.93 -10.08
C ASN A 125 -12.75 7.83 -8.85
N LYS A 126 -13.34 7.35 -7.74
CA LYS A 126 -13.49 8.11 -6.49
C LYS A 126 -12.18 8.64 -5.92
N TYR A 127 -11.04 8.01 -6.24
CA TYR A 127 -9.73 8.41 -5.75
C TYR A 127 -8.99 9.41 -6.67
N PHE A 128 -9.48 9.62 -7.89
CA PHE A 128 -8.89 10.52 -8.88
C PHE A 128 -9.61 11.86 -8.92
N PRO A 129 -8.96 12.94 -9.41
CA PRO A 129 -9.63 14.20 -9.64
C PRO A 129 -10.82 14.03 -10.58
N LYS A 130 -11.92 14.74 -10.31
CA LYS A 130 -13.18 14.63 -11.09
C LYS A 130 -12.98 14.86 -12.60
N TRP A 131 -11.96 15.63 -13.00
CA TRP A 131 -11.68 15.86 -14.42
C TRP A 131 -11.15 14.63 -15.15
N PHE A 132 -10.49 13.69 -14.45
CA PHE A 132 -9.92 12.49 -15.05
C PHE A 132 -11.05 11.59 -15.58
N SER A 133 -11.97 11.17 -14.72
CA SER A 133 -13.06 10.28 -15.14
C SER A 133 -14.00 10.92 -16.17
N ASN A 134 -14.16 12.25 -16.15
CA ASN A 134 -14.99 12.98 -17.11
C ASN A 134 -14.30 13.29 -18.46
N THR A 135 -13.01 13.03 -18.59
CA THR A 135 -12.31 13.26 -19.87
C THR A 135 -12.53 12.08 -20.81
N LYS A 136 -12.80 12.37 -22.07
CA LYS A 136 -12.75 11.37 -23.15
C LYS A 136 -11.29 11.20 -23.55
N TYR A 137 -10.77 10.01 -23.36
CA TYR A 137 -9.43 9.62 -23.79
C TYR A 137 -9.53 8.58 -24.89
N SER A 138 -8.59 8.59 -25.81
CA SER A 138 -8.24 7.41 -26.59
C SER A 138 -7.50 6.38 -25.73
N LYS A 139 -7.44 5.12 -26.18
CA LYS A 139 -6.65 4.07 -25.51
C LYS A 139 -5.18 4.47 -25.33
N LYS A 140 -4.57 5.00 -26.40
CA LYS A 140 -3.18 5.50 -26.39
C LYS A 140 -2.94 6.62 -25.39
N GLU A 141 -3.92 7.49 -25.18
CA GLU A 141 -3.81 8.54 -24.15
C GLU A 141 -3.86 7.99 -22.73
N LEU A 142 -4.66 6.95 -22.48
CA LEU A 142 -4.68 6.26 -21.18
C LEU A 142 -3.39 5.46 -20.94
N GLU A 143 -2.92 4.72 -21.93
CA GLU A 143 -1.63 4.01 -21.89
C GLU A 143 -0.50 4.99 -21.57
N LYS A 144 -0.44 6.12 -22.27
CA LYS A 144 0.57 7.14 -22.02
C LYS A 144 0.46 7.77 -20.63
N LEU A 145 -0.75 8.02 -20.13
CA LEU A 145 -0.95 8.51 -18.76
C LEU A 145 -0.48 7.47 -17.72
N MET A 146 -0.73 6.20 -17.97
CA MET A 146 -0.30 5.09 -17.13
C MET A 146 1.23 5.02 -17.08
N GLU A 147 1.91 5.07 -18.23
CA GLU A 147 3.37 5.07 -18.33
C GLU A 147 3.98 6.27 -17.59
N ILE A 148 3.51 7.50 -17.85
CA ILE A 148 4.01 8.70 -17.18
C ILE A 148 3.84 8.57 -15.66
N TYR A 149 2.69 8.07 -15.20
CA TYR A 149 2.42 7.98 -13.77
C TYR A 149 3.29 6.93 -13.07
N ILE A 150 3.46 5.75 -13.67
CA ILE A 150 4.34 4.71 -13.15
C ILE A 150 5.79 5.21 -13.12
N ASP A 151 6.27 5.78 -14.22
CA ASP A 151 7.65 6.24 -14.37
C ASP A 151 8.00 7.31 -13.33
N GLU A 152 7.14 8.32 -13.19
CA GLU A 152 7.33 9.40 -12.21
C GLU A 152 7.33 8.86 -10.78
N VAL A 153 6.39 7.99 -10.40
CA VAL A 153 6.33 7.46 -9.03
C VAL A 153 7.53 6.58 -8.69
N LEU A 154 7.98 5.73 -9.62
CA LEU A 154 9.09 4.83 -9.40
C LEU A 154 10.44 5.55 -9.39
N ASN A 155 10.64 6.51 -10.29
CA ASN A 155 11.93 7.17 -10.44
C ASN A 155 12.07 8.44 -9.60
N SER A 156 10.98 9.07 -9.15
CA SER A 156 11.08 10.16 -8.18
C SER A 156 11.77 9.67 -6.92
N ASN A 157 12.71 10.47 -6.40
CA ASN A 157 13.41 10.18 -5.13
C ASN A 157 14.09 8.78 -5.10
N ASN A 158 14.32 8.15 -6.25
CA ASN A 158 14.75 6.75 -6.36
C ASN A 158 13.82 5.75 -5.62
N ASN A 159 12.52 5.98 -5.63
CA ASN A 159 11.54 5.16 -4.91
C ASN A 159 11.58 3.69 -5.33
N LYS A 160 11.94 3.37 -6.57
CA LYS A 160 12.09 2.00 -7.08
C LYS A 160 13.02 1.12 -6.25
N ASP A 161 14.03 1.70 -5.59
CA ASP A 161 15.01 0.95 -4.78
C ASP A 161 14.72 1.08 -3.28
N LYS A 162 13.83 2.00 -2.88
CA LYS A 162 13.49 2.30 -1.48
C LYS A 162 12.16 1.68 -1.03
N VAL A 163 11.26 1.39 -1.97
CA VAL A 163 9.95 0.83 -1.68
C VAL A 163 9.99 -0.67 -1.95
N ASP A 164 9.84 -1.48 -0.90
CA ASP A 164 9.88 -2.94 -1.01
C ASP A 164 8.72 -3.51 -1.84
N VAL A 165 7.53 -2.92 -1.72
CA VAL A 165 6.32 -3.43 -2.35
C VAL A 165 5.48 -2.31 -2.94
N PHE A 166 5.17 -2.40 -4.23
CA PHE A 166 4.17 -1.56 -4.89
C PHE A 166 2.86 -2.31 -5.10
N ASN A 167 1.80 -1.90 -4.39
CA ASN A 167 0.46 -2.27 -4.83
C ASN A 167 0.14 -1.50 -6.11
N LEU A 168 -0.08 -2.25 -7.19
CA LEU A 168 -0.34 -1.66 -8.52
C LEU A 168 -1.80 -1.30 -8.70
N ILE A 169 -2.72 -2.21 -8.37
CA ILE A 169 -4.15 -2.04 -8.63
C ILE A 169 -4.93 -2.32 -7.35
N ASN A 170 -5.83 -1.41 -6.97
CA ASN A 170 -6.73 -1.55 -5.84
C ASN A 170 -8.20 -1.56 -6.28
N GLU A 171 -9.01 -2.37 -5.60
CA GLU A 171 -10.48 -2.42 -5.77
C GLU A 171 -10.95 -2.57 -7.23
N ILE A 172 -10.31 -3.41 -8.06
CA ILE A 172 -10.69 -3.54 -9.48
C ILE A 172 -12.03 -4.28 -9.68
N PHE A 173 -12.43 -5.10 -8.71
CA PHE A 173 -13.72 -5.81 -8.72
C PHE A 173 -14.82 -4.98 -8.07
N ALA A 174 -16.04 -5.09 -8.60
CA ALA A 174 -17.21 -4.44 -8.06
C ALA A 174 -17.56 -5.01 -6.69
N MET A 175 -17.79 -4.14 -5.71
CA MET A 175 -18.07 -4.54 -4.32
C MET A 175 -19.45 -5.17 -4.10
N ASN A 176 -20.28 -5.30 -5.13
CA ASN A 176 -21.61 -5.91 -5.05
C ASN A 176 -21.60 -7.45 -4.93
N LYS A 177 -20.48 -8.04 -4.48
CA LYS A 177 -20.28 -9.50 -4.30
C LYS A 177 -20.40 -10.35 -5.56
N SER A 178 -20.48 -9.73 -6.74
CA SER A 178 -20.58 -10.45 -8.01
C SER A 178 -19.25 -11.02 -8.50
N GLY A 179 -18.12 -10.51 -7.97
CA GLY A 179 -16.79 -10.84 -8.47
C GLY A 179 -16.48 -10.26 -9.87
N HIS A 180 -17.40 -9.48 -10.44
CA HIS A 180 -17.20 -8.87 -11.75
C HIS A 180 -16.23 -7.68 -11.68
N TYR A 181 -15.50 -7.45 -12.76
CA TYR A 181 -14.73 -6.23 -12.93
C TYR A 181 -15.63 -4.99 -12.83
N ARG A 182 -15.09 -3.91 -12.28
CA ARG A 182 -15.72 -2.60 -12.41
C ARG A 182 -15.81 -2.23 -13.88
N ILE A 183 -16.91 -1.60 -14.25
CA ILE A 183 -17.12 -1.12 -15.61
C ILE A 183 -16.40 0.21 -15.85
N SER A 184 -16.17 0.54 -17.11
CA SER A 184 -15.79 1.89 -17.50
C SER A 184 -16.90 2.91 -17.23
N GLY A 185 -16.54 4.19 -17.21
CA GLY A 185 -17.43 5.33 -17.17
C GLY A 185 -16.99 6.36 -16.14
N ASN A 186 -17.89 7.30 -15.83
CA ASN A 186 -17.54 8.51 -15.08
C ASN A 186 -18.02 8.46 -13.62
N GLY A 187 -18.79 7.42 -13.24
CA GLY A 187 -19.29 7.21 -11.89
C GLY A 187 -18.15 6.98 -10.89
N LYS A 188 -18.37 7.33 -9.61
CA LYS A 188 -17.36 7.20 -8.54
C LYS A 188 -16.84 5.77 -8.37
N GLU A 189 -17.72 4.79 -8.52
CA GLU A 189 -17.42 3.37 -8.41
C GLU A 189 -17.01 2.72 -9.74
N ASN A 190 -16.99 3.48 -10.84
CA ASN A 190 -16.46 2.98 -12.12
C ASN A 190 -14.92 3.08 -12.12
N CYS A 191 -14.29 2.42 -13.08
CA CYS A 191 -12.84 2.47 -13.27
C CYS A 191 -12.53 2.96 -14.68
N LYS A 192 -12.08 4.23 -14.82
CA LYS A 192 -11.79 4.85 -16.12
C LYS A 192 -10.73 4.10 -16.93
N TRP A 193 -9.79 3.44 -16.25
CA TRP A 193 -8.75 2.62 -16.86
C TRP A 193 -9.32 1.47 -17.72
N MET A 194 -10.56 1.04 -17.47
CA MET A 194 -11.24 0.01 -18.26
C MET A 194 -11.55 0.44 -19.70
N ASP A 195 -11.45 1.74 -20.04
CA ASP A 195 -11.53 2.21 -21.42
C ASP A 195 -10.39 1.68 -22.32
N MET A 196 -9.28 1.23 -21.72
CA MET A 196 -8.20 0.55 -22.45
C MET A 196 -8.67 -0.80 -23.03
N GLY A 197 -9.64 -1.44 -22.39
CA GLY A 197 -10.12 -2.78 -22.70
C GLY A 197 -9.30 -3.87 -22.01
N PHE A 198 -9.75 -5.11 -22.19
CA PHE A 198 -9.00 -6.31 -21.81
C PHE A 198 -8.36 -6.88 -23.08
N GLU A 199 -7.15 -7.43 -22.97
CA GLU A 199 -6.54 -8.22 -24.05
C GLU A 199 -7.24 -9.57 -24.23
#